data_AF-A0A8K0LR50-F1
#
_entry.id   AF-A0A8K0LR50-F1
#
_cell.length_a   1.000
_cell.length_b   1.000
_cell.length_c   1.000
_cell.angle_alpha   90.00
_cell.angle_beta   90.00
_cell.angle_gamma   90.00
#
_symmetry.space_group_name_H-M   'P 1'
#
loop_
_entity.id
_entity.type
_entity.pdbx_description
1 polymer ?
#
loop_
_entity_poly.entity_id
_entity_poly.type
_entity_poly.pdbx_seq_one_letter_code
_entity_poly.pdbx_strand_id
1 'polypeptide(L)'
;MNHMGSPESPISIAKLQGYGRRDDLVPGLVLTGNAQQRGLKYGMHFRDQIRANVARVLGSPIFPSWDFCIRMVNEVYKPSLENQWPNGWNELLGMSWGSGEPVENLVFLNAWTDLAALKLKPKMDTGESVSAHFPENLTAGFNPVLAHTWIADPDVYDQGLVVCLEYRYPDDEEPDNMIMVTEAGMISGCVMSANGMVISGNRLLSTADYIPRKGSPFPVTCLERFLLESTHEIGQVREFLLAVNRHASRHLMLADGLGTILSLELGPDTNYAFIHNRPVDGGLHVHGNYFQSFQAYAACRELSDAANAHTSRSRVNRLNSLVKEMRGGVMSRQDIKNLFSDHGRGLPASLCQHKGTVQTDDTAALVVFDPNWGVVSVCKGPACRGIMVHLGIRREQEGTPAKVVGKGNGHPERQGEGSMDKAQLDASPMREASMDLGSAKPEANEASEYTGMAHDSDAAAIDGQLLRQQLLAAFRASNQSHDGSDSSSRKRKSSSLSSSESNEKDSGTMLHTPAKDLESESDGSSGVVRMIKKIRLPDAVKEDEGEDGEVRDD
;
A
#
# COMPACT_ATOMS: atom_id res chain seq x y z
N MET A 1 -25.90 -11.52 -15.76
CA MET A 1 -24.86 -10.57 -15.30
C MET A 1 -24.30 -10.93 -13.92
N ASN A 2 -25.07 -11.57 -13.02
CA ASN A 2 -24.76 -11.87 -11.61
C ASN A 2 -23.58 -12.83 -11.33
N HIS A 3 -22.55 -12.91 -12.19
CA HIS A 3 -21.39 -13.78 -12.01
C HIS A 3 -20.24 -13.09 -11.28
N MET A 4 -20.15 -11.75 -11.33
CA MET A 4 -19.04 -10.97 -10.75
C MET A 4 -19.25 -10.60 -9.27
N GLY A 5 -20.28 -11.16 -8.63
CA GLY A 5 -20.70 -10.84 -7.26
C GLY A 5 -21.46 -9.51 -7.15
N SER A 6 -21.76 -9.14 -5.92
CA SER A 6 -22.12 -7.78 -5.47
C SER A 6 -21.45 -7.51 -4.11
N PRO A 7 -21.47 -6.29 -3.55
CA PRO A 7 -20.97 -6.04 -2.19
C PRO A 7 -21.65 -6.90 -1.12
N GLU A 8 -22.93 -7.24 -1.32
CA GLU A 8 -23.76 -8.06 -0.42
C GLU A 8 -23.60 -9.57 -0.67
N SER A 9 -23.09 -9.96 -1.85
CA SER A 9 -22.83 -11.35 -2.23
C SER A 9 -21.56 -11.44 -3.08
N PRO A 10 -20.39 -11.23 -2.46
CA PRO A 10 -19.12 -11.23 -3.17
C PRO A 10 -18.68 -12.65 -3.53
N ILE A 11 -17.75 -12.78 -4.48
CA ILE A 11 -17.15 -14.06 -4.88
C ILE A 11 -15.76 -14.25 -4.25
N SER A 12 -15.30 -15.49 -4.10
CA SER A 12 -13.92 -15.77 -3.70
C SER A 12 -12.97 -15.64 -4.90
N ILE A 13 -11.67 -15.43 -4.65
CA ILE A 13 -10.67 -15.39 -5.73
C ILE A 13 -10.58 -16.75 -6.45
N ALA A 14 -10.78 -17.87 -5.75
CA ALA A 14 -10.91 -19.18 -6.38
C ALA A 14 -12.09 -19.28 -7.38
N LYS A 15 -13.20 -18.55 -7.16
CA LYS A 15 -14.32 -18.48 -8.10
C LYS A 15 -14.03 -17.55 -9.28
N LEU A 16 -13.29 -16.46 -9.05
CA LEU A 16 -12.76 -15.60 -10.12
C LEU A 16 -11.80 -16.38 -11.05
N GLN A 17 -10.91 -17.20 -10.49
CA GLN A 17 -10.04 -18.11 -11.26
C GLN A 17 -10.84 -19.09 -12.15
N GLY A 18 -12.00 -19.55 -11.66
CA GLY A 18 -12.91 -20.42 -12.42
C GLY A 18 -13.50 -19.79 -13.69
N TYR A 19 -13.34 -18.49 -13.92
CA TYR A 19 -13.74 -17.82 -15.17
C TYR A 19 -12.64 -17.82 -16.25
N GLY A 20 -11.45 -18.35 -15.95
CA GLY A 20 -10.32 -18.42 -16.88
C GLY A 20 -9.71 -17.05 -17.20
N ARG A 21 -8.85 -17.00 -18.23
CA ARG A 21 -8.27 -15.74 -18.72
C ARG A 21 -9.34 -14.95 -19.48
N ARG A 22 -9.63 -13.75 -19.00
CA ARG A 22 -10.55 -12.78 -19.60
C ARG A 22 -9.92 -11.40 -19.58
N ASP A 23 -9.87 -10.74 -20.73
CA ASP A 23 -9.15 -9.47 -20.86
C ASP A 23 -9.89 -8.28 -20.22
N ASP A 24 -11.18 -8.44 -19.93
CA ASP A 24 -12.05 -7.45 -19.27
C ASP A 24 -12.11 -7.58 -17.74
N LEU A 25 -11.45 -8.59 -17.15
CA LEU A 25 -11.38 -8.83 -15.71
C LEU A 25 -9.93 -8.78 -15.21
N VAL A 26 -9.74 -8.48 -13.92
CA VAL A 26 -8.45 -8.74 -13.23
C VAL A 26 -8.35 -10.24 -12.96
N PRO A 27 -7.24 -10.92 -13.32
CA PRO A 27 -7.04 -12.33 -12.98
C PRO A 27 -6.71 -12.50 -11.49
N GLY A 28 -7.23 -13.58 -10.90
CA GLY A 28 -7.07 -13.90 -9.48
C GLY A 28 -6.05 -15.01 -9.22
N LEU A 29 -5.46 -15.03 -8.01
CA LEU A 29 -4.71 -16.19 -7.50
C LEU A 29 -4.80 -16.32 -5.98
N VAL A 30 -5.17 -17.51 -5.49
CA VAL A 30 -5.04 -17.84 -4.06
C VAL A 30 -3.62 -18.33 -3.76
N LEU A 31 -2.93 -17.67 -2.84
CA LEU A 31 -1.59 -18.01 -2.34
C LEU A 31 -1.69 -18.68 -0.96
N THR A 32 -0.91 -19.74 -0.75
CA THR A 32 -1.03 -20.67 0.38
C THR A 32 0.34 -21.24 0.72
N GLY A 33 0.60 -21.49 2.01
CA GLY A 33 1.87 -22.02 2.50
C GLY A 33 2.88 -20.92 2.86
N ASN A 34 4.14 -21.30 3.05
CA ASN A 34 5.19 -20.37 3.48
C ASN A 34 5.52 -19.34 2.38
N ALA A 35 6.25 -18.27 2.75
CA ALA A 35 6.58 -17.18 1.83
C ALA A 35 7.21 -17.66 0.50
N GLN A 36 8.17 -18.58 0.54
CA GLN A 36 8.81 -19.09 -0.66
C GLN A 36 7.86 -19.92 -1.54
N GLN A 37 6.97 -20.70 -0.94
CA GLN A 37 5.92 -21.47 -1.65
C GLN A 37 4.88 -20.54 -2.31
N ARG A 38 4.45 -19.47 -1.61
CA ARG A 38 3.58 -18.43 -2.18
C ARG A 38 4.26 -17.73 -3.35
N GLY A 39 5.53 -17.35 -3.18
CA GLY A 39 6.36 -16.76 -4.23
C GLY A 39 6.44 -17.64 -5.45
N LEU A 40 6.80 -18.91 -5.28
CA LEU A 40 6.88 -19.90 -6.37
C LEU A 40 5.55 -20.03 -7.12
N LYS A 41 4.44 -20.15 -6.39
CA LYS A 41 3.09 -20.25 -6.96
C LYS A 41 2.69 -19.00 -7.75
N TYR A 42 3.00 -17.80 -7.24
CA TYR A 42 2.82 -16.52 -7.93
C TYR A 42 3.67 -16.47 -9.20
N GLY A 43 4.99 -16.69 -9.07
CA GLY A 43 5.95 -16.66 -10.18
C GLY A 43 5.59 -17.61 -11.32
N MET A 44 5.12 -18.83 -11.00
CA MET A 44 4.69 -19.80 -12.00
C MET A 44 3.37 -19.41 -12.69
N HIS A 45 2.39 -18.90 -11.94
CA HIS A 45 1.04 -18.63 -12.46
C HIS A 45 0.95 -17.34 -13.28
N PHE A 46 1.68 -16.29 -12.87
CA PHE A 46 1.72 -14.98 -13.54
C PHE A 46 3.04 -14.73 -14.27
N ARG A 47 3.76 -15.79 -14.66
CA ARG A 47 5.08 -15.73 -15.32
C ARG A 47 5.14 -14.67 -16.42
N ASP A 48 4.25 -14.76 -17.40
CA ASP A 48 4.32 -13.91 -18.59
C ASP A 48 4.05 -12.44 -18.25
N GLN A 49 3.10 -12.17 -17.34
CA GLN A 49 2.81 -10.83 -16.84
C GLN A 49 3.97 -10.27 -15.99
N ILE A 50 4.64 -11.10 -15.18
CA ILE A 50 5.82 -10.70 -14.41
C ILE A 50 6.95 -10.28 -15.36
N ARG A 51 7.24 -11.09 -16.38
CA ARG A 51 8.26 -10.78 -17.40
C ARG A 51 7.94 -9.52 -18.20
N ALA A 52 6.68 -9.38 -18.63
CA ALA A 52 6.20 -8.18 -19.30
C ALA A 52 6.36 -6.92 -18.43
N ASN A 53 5.98 -7.00 -17.15
CA ASN A 53 6.08 -5.88 -16.23
C ASN A 53 7.54 -5.50 -15.93
N VAL A 54 8.41 -6.49 -15.71
CA VAL A 54 9.85 -6.29 -15.58
C VAL A 54 10.42 -5.61 -16.83
N ALA A 55 10.15 -6.13 -18.03
CA ALA A 55 10.64 -5.56 -19.28
C ALA A 55 10.19 -4.10 -19.50
N ARG A 56 8.91 -3.80 -19.21
CA ARG A 56 8.33 -2.45 -19.26
C ARG A 56 9.07 -1.47 -18.36
N VAL A 57 9.33 -1.85 -17.11
CA VAL A 57 9.98 -0.96 -16.13
C VAL A 57 11.49 -0.84 -16.42
N LEU A 58 12.17 -1.92 -16.82
CA LEU A 58 13.58 -1.89 -17.24
C LEU A 58 13.82 -1.01 -18.47
N GLY A 59 12.89 -0.98 -19.43
CA GLY A 59 12.97 -0.14 -20.63
C GLY A 59 12.66 1.34 -20.39
N SER A 60 12.23 1.74 -19.19
CA SER A 60 11.68 3.08 -18.96
C SER A 60 12.76 4.17 -18.81
N PRO A 61 12.65 5.30 -19.52
CA PRO A 61 13.63 6.38 -19.45
C PRO A 61 13.58 7.21 -18.15
N ILE A 62 12.71 6.86 -17.18
CA ILE A 62 12.62 7.58 -15.89
C ILE A 62 13.76 7.25 -14.91
N PHE A 63 14.49 6.15 -15.13
CA PHE A 63 15.51 5.66 -14.19
C PHE A 63 16.91 6.26 -14.38
N PRO A 64 17.80 6.16 -13.37
CA PRO A 64 19.25 6.22 -13.53
C PRO A 64 19.79 5.15 -14.52
N SER A 65 21.11 5.06 -14.70
CA SER A 65 21.70 3.96 -15.48
C SER A 65 21.49 2.60 -14.80
N TRP A 66 21.40 1.54 -15.61
CA TRP A 66 21.16 0.18 -15.10
C TRP A 66 22.17 -0.26 -14.04
N ASP A 67 23.46 0.01 -14.25
CA ASP A 67 24.52 -0.30 -13.28
C ASP A 67 24.31 0.40 -11.93
N PHE A 68 23.76 1.62 -11.93
CA PHE A 68 23.43 2.35 -10.72
C PHE A 68 22.22 1.71 -10.01
N CYS A 69 21.17 1.37 -10.77
CA CYS A 69 20.00 0.68 -10.24
C CYS A 69 20.34 -0.70 -9.65
N ILE A 70 21.20 -1.47 -10.30
CA ILE A 70 21.64 -2.79 -9.80
C ILE A 70 22.57 -2.69 -8.59
N ARG A 71 23.44 -1.67 -8.49
CA ARG A 71 24.16 -1.40 -7.24
C ARG A 71 23.18 -1.07 -6.10
N MET A 72 22.22 -0.18 -6.32
CA MET A 72 21.16 0.12 -5.34
C MET A 72 20.36 -1.13 -4.92
N VAL A 73 20.00 -2.00 -5.87
CA VAL A 73 19.35 -3.29 -5.57
C VAL A 73 20.20 -4.18 -4.65
N ASN A 74 21.49 -4.34 -4.95
CA ASN A 74 22.37 -5.25 -4.22
C ASN A 74 22.92 -4.68 -2.90
N GLU A 75 23.21 -3.39 -2.83
CA GLU A 75 23.85 -2.74 -1.67
C GLU A 75 22.83 -2.18 -0.67
N VAL A 76 21.61 -1.85 -1.13
CA VAL A 76 20.57 -1.22 -0.31
C VAL A 76 19.34 -2.10 -0.16
N TYR A 77 18.59 -2.38 -1.23
CA TYR A 77 17.25 -2.96 -1.09
C TYR A 77 17.26 -4.44 -0.70
N LYS A 78 18.16 -5.27 -1.27
CA LYS A 78 18.30 -6.67 -0.87
C LYS A 78 18.63 -6.84 0.63
N PRO A 79 19.71 -6.23 1.19
CA PRO A 79 19.97 -6.31 2.62
C PRO A 79 18.85 -5.73 3.47
N SER A 80 18.13 -4.72 2.97
CA SER A 80 16.97 -4.16 3.67
C SER A 80 15.84 -5.18 3.81
N LEU A 81 15.47 -5.86 2.72
CA LEU A 81 14.43 -6.88 2.69
C LEU A 81 14.85 -8.14 3.47
N GLU A 82 16.09 -8.59 3.29
CA GLU A 82 16.68 -9.74 4.02
C GLU A 82 16.59 -9.58 5.54
N ASN A 83 16.89 -8.38 6.07
CA ASN A 83 16.97 -8.16 7.51
C ASN A 83 15.68 -7.61 8.14
N GLN A 84 14.90 -6.79 7.42
CA GLN A 84 13.67 -6.16 7.98
C GLN A 84 12.39 -6.90 7.60
N TRP A 85 12.35 -7.61 6.45
CA TRP A 85 11.16 -8.34 6.02
C TRP A 85 11.51 -9.70 5.37
N PRO A 86 12.02 -10.67 6.14
CA PRO A 86 12.41 -11.99 5.63
C PRO A 86 11.30 -12.71 4.85
N ASN A 87 10.03 -12.49 5.19
CA ASN A 87 8.87 -13.01 4.45
C ASN A 87 8.81 -12.42 3.04
N GLY A 88 8.87 -11.09 2.88
CA GLY A 88 8.89 -10.46 1.56
C GLY A 88 10.10 -10.90 0.72
N TRP A 89 11.27 -11.04 1.34
CA TRP A 89 12.47 -11.53 0.65
C TRP A 89 12.33 -12.98 0.15
N ASN A 90 11.89 -13.90 1.02
CA ASN A 90 11.68 -15.30 0.63
C ASN A 90 10.60 -15.46 -0.44
N GLU A 91 9.58 -14.59 -0.44
CA GLU A 91 8.55 -14.56 -1.48
C GLU A 91 9.08 -14.06 -2.83
N LEU A 92 10.01 -13.10 -2.84
CA LEU A 92 10.73 -12.67 -4.05
C LEU A 92 11.66 -13.77 -4.60
N LEU A 93 12.35 -14.51 -3.73
CA LEU A 93 13.17 -15.67 -4.13
C LEU A 93 12.31 -16.77 -4.76
N GLY A 94 11.19 -17.13 -4.14
CA GLY A 94 10.22 -18.06 -4.73
C GLY A 94 9.68 -17.56 -6.08
N MET A 95 9.33 -16.27 -6.17
CA MET A 95 8.82 -15.67 -7.40
C MET A 95 9.85 -15.65 -8.52
N SER A 96 11.13 -15.44 -8.20
CA SER A 96 12.25 -15.57 -9.14
C SER A 96 12.30 -16.99 -9.72
N TRP A 97 12.25 -18.02 -8.87
CA TRP A 97 12.24 -19.41 -9.34
C TRP A 97 11.01 -19.76 -10.18
N GLY A 98 9.83 -19.26 -9.81
CA GLY A 98 8.59 -19.55 -10.52
C GLY A 98 8.49 -18.86 -11.88
N SER A 99 8.89 -17.59 -11.96
CA SER A 99 8.85 -16.79 -13.19
C SER A 99 10.07 -17.01 -14.09
N GLY A 100 11.20 -17.42 -13.52
CA GLY A 100 12.51 -17.45 -14.18
C GLY A 100 13.11 -16.06 -14.38
N GLU A 101 12.57 -15.00 -13.76
CA GLU A 101 13.23 -13.70 -13.69
C GLU A 101 14.30 -13.67 -12.59
N PRO A 102 15.46 -13.00 -12.81
CA PRO A 102 16.41 -12.70 -11.75
C PRO A 102 15.74 -11.99 -10.56
N VAL A 103 16.09 -12.37 -9.33
CA VAL A 103 15.53 -11.73 -8.13
C VAL A 103 15.89 -10.23 -8.07
N GLU A 104 16.99 -9.84 -8.69
CA GLU A 104 17.41 -8.46 -8.91
C GLU A 104 16.35 -7.63 -9.64
N ASN A 105 15.75 -8.20 -10.70
CA ASN A 105 14.70 -7.56 -11.49
C ASN A 105 13.42 -7.40 -10.65
N LEU A 106 13.12 -8.36 -9.79
CA LEU A 106 11.95 -8.32 -8.91
C LEU A 106 12.14 -7.33 -7.75
N VAL A 107 13.35 -7.24 -7.17
CA VAL A 107 13.68 -6.20 -6.18
C VAL A 107 13.67 -4.81 -6.82
N PHE A 108 14.21 -4.66 -8.03
CA PHE A 108 14.13 -3.43 -8.82
C PHE A 108 12.67 -2.99 -9.04
N LEU A 109 11.80 -3.92 -9.47
CA LEU A 109 10.37 -3.70 -9.65
C LEU A 109 9.66 -3.31 -8.34
N ASN A 110 10.08 -3.87 -7.19
CA ASN A 110 9.51 -3.55 -5.88
C ASN A 110 10.14 -2.32 -5.18
N ALA A 111 11.17 -1.71 -5.79
CA ALA A 111 11.80 -0.46 -5.35
C ALA A 111 11.74 0.64 -6.44
N TRP A 112 10.83 0.50 -7.42
CA TRP A 112 10.86 1.31 -8.63
C TRP A 112 10.56 2.79 -8.37
N THR A 113 9.67 3.10 -7.41
CA THR A 113 9.37 4.49 -7.02
C THR A 113 10.60 5.20 -6.44
N ASP A 114 11.33 4.47 -5.60
CA ASP A 114 12.50 4.92 -4.88
C ASP A 114 13.67 5.15 -5.84
N LEU A 115 13.89 4.22 -6.76
CA LEU A 115 14.93 4.31 -7.80
C LEU A 115 14.67 5.42 -8.82
N ALA A 116 13.42 5.63 -9.22
CA ALA A 116 13.06 6.72 -10.12
C ALA A 116 13.29 8.09 -9.45
N ALA A 117 13.01 8.21 -8.14
CA ALA A 117 13.19 9.45 -7.38
C ALA A 117 14.64 9.96 -7.38
N LEU A 118 15.62 9.06 -7.56
CA LEU A 118 17.06 9.41 -7.56
C LEU A 118 17.53 10.15 -8.83
N LYS A 119 16.66 10.38 -9.82
CA LYS A 119 17.02 11.05 -11.07
C LYS A 119 16.98 12.58 -10.92
N LEU A 120 18.16 13.21 -10.98
CA LEU A 120 18.47 14.64 -10.77
C LEU A 120 17.61 15.70 -11.50
N LYS A 121 16.71 15.31 -12.40
CA LYS A 121 15.66 16.15 -13.01
C LYS A 121 14.37 15.33 -13.12
N PRO A 122 13.57 15.21 -12.05
CA PRO A 122 12.43 14.31 -12.01
C PRO A 122 11.23 14.90 -12.76
N LYS A 123 11.24 14.81 -14.10
CA LYS A 123 10.05 14.95 -14.94
C LYS A 123 9.16 13.69 -14.84
N MET A 124 8.67 13.40 -13.63
CA MET A 124 7.72 12.31 -13.40
C MET A 124 6.28 12.78 -13.59
N ASP A 125 5.95 13.12 -14.84
CA ASP A 125 4.57 13.37 -15.28
C ASP A 125 3.79 12.05 -15.49
N THR A 126 4.48 10.90 -15.46
CA THR A 126 3.95 9.53 -15.59
C THR A 126 3.65 8.89 -14.23
N GLY A 127 2.63 8.03 -14.15
CA GLY A 127 2.37 7.23 -12.95
C GLY A 127 1.79 8.04 -11.79
N GLU A 128 0.50 8.32 -11.84
CA GLU A 128 -0.25 9.12 -10.85
C GLU A 128 -1.39 8.31 -10.20
N SER A 129 -1.82 8.68 -9.01
CA SER A 129 -2.87 7.98 -8.26
C SER A 129 -3.74 8.92 -7.41
N VAL A 130 -4.95 8.47 -7.11
CA VAL A 130 -5.90 9.17 -6.22
C VAL A 130 -6.44 8.17 -5.21
N SER A 131 -6.26 8.48 -3.93
CA SER A 131 -6.83 7.75 -2.78
C SER A 131 -7.94 8.59 -2.17
N ALA A 132 -9.09 7.99 -1.85
CA ALA A 132 -10.21 8.68 -1.22
C ALA A 132 -10.91 7.81 -0.17
N HIS A 133 -11.10 8.36 1.03
CA HIS A 133 -11.91 7.76 2.08
C HIS A 133 -13.26 8.46 2.19
N PHE A 134 -14.31 7.68 2.00
CA PHE A 134 -15.71 8.04 2.17
C PHE A 134 -16.16 7.56 3.56
N PRO A 135 -16.32 8.46 4.55
CA PRO A 135 -16.83 8.07 5.87
C PRO A 135 -18.29 7.61 5.80
N GLU A 136 -18.72 6.90 6.85
CA GLU A 136 -20.03 6.28 7.00
C GLU A 136 -21.23 7.19 6.64
N ASN A 137 -21.19 8.46 7.03
CA ASN A 137 -22.21 9.47 6.77
C ASN A 137 -22.32 9.90 5.30
N LEU A 138 -21.37 9.51 4.45
CA LEU A 138 -21.39 9.77 3.01
C LEU A 138 -21.73 8.51 2.18
N THR A 139 -21.89 7.33 2.79
CA THR A 139 -22.22 6.09 2.05
C THR A 139 -23.63 5.60 2.35
N ALA A 140 -24.33 5.09 1.33
CA ALA A 140 -25.70 4.60 1.46
C ALA A 140 -25.83 3.32 2.29
N GLY A 141 -24.70 2.68 2.64
CA GLY A 141 -24.65 1.54 3.56
C GLY A 141 -24.37 1.91 5.01
N PHE A 142 -24.06 3.18 5.31
CA PHE A 142 -23.55 3.64 6.61
C PHE A 142 -22.26 2.93 7.06
N ASN A 143 -21.37 2.64 6.11
CA ASN A 143 -20.05 2.04 6.37
C ASN A 143 -18.94 2.90 5.76
N PRO A 144 -17.74 2.97 6.37
CA PRO A 144 -16.58 3.56 5.73
C PRO A 144 -16.22 2.81 4.44
N VAL A 145 -15.77 3.53 3.41
CA VAL A 145 -15.28 2.96 2.14
C VAL A 145 -13.99 3.68 1.75
N LEU A 146 -12.94 2.92 1.42
CA LEU A 146 -11.70 3.45 0.85
C LEU A 146 -11.63 3.09 -0.63
N ALA A 147 -11.46 4.07 -1.50
CA ALA A 147 -11.25 3.89 -2.93
C ALA A 147 -9.87 4.37 -3.36
N HIS A 148 -9.23 3.62 -4.26
CA HIS A 148 -7.95 3.95 -4.85
C HIS A 148 -7.98 3.70 -6.36
N THR A 149 -7.46 4.64 -7.15
CA THR A 149 -7.22 4.47 -8.59
C THR A 149 -5.81 4.90 -8.94
N TRP A 150 -5.18 4.21 -9.89
CA TRP A 150 -3.91 4.63 -10.46
C TRP A 150 -3.94 4.66 -11.99
N ILE A 151 -3.14 5.58 -12.51
CA ILE A 151 -2.94 5.89 -13.92
C ILE A 151 -1.50 5.54 -14.21
N ALA A 152 -1.27 4.75 -15.26
CA ALA A 152 0.02 4.20 -15.60
C ALA A 152 0.22 4.16 -17.12
N ASP A 153 1.42 3.74 -17.52
CA ASP A 153 1.72 3.38 -18.90
C ASP A 153 0.66 2.39 -19.47
N PRO A 154 0.17 2.59 -20.71
CA PRO A 154 -0.86 1.73 -21.32
C PRO A 154 -0.57 0.23 -21.28
N ASP A 155 0.70 -0.19 -21.29
CA ASP A 155 1.07 -1.60 -21.20
C ASP A 155 0.52 -2.29 -19.94
N VAL A 156 0.33 -1.55 -18.84
CA VAL A 156 -0.27 -2.10 -17.61
C VAL A 156 -1.71 -2.59 -17.84
N TYR A 157 -2.48 -1.88 -18.65
CA TYR A 157 -3.84 -2.29 -19.02
C TYR A 157 -3.84 -3.26 -20.20
N ASP A 158 -3.13 -2.91 -21.28
CA ASP A 158 -3.13 -3.63 -22.56
C ASP A 158 -2.54 -5.05 -22.43
N GLN A 159 -1.42 -5.20 -21.71
CA GLN A 159 -0.81 -6.50 -21.45
C GLN A 159 -1.44 -7.22 -20.24
N GLY A 160 -2.36 -6.56 -19.53
CA GLY A 160 -3.13 -7.13 -18.43
C GLY A 160 -2.29 -7.40 -17.18
N LEU A 161 -1.47 -6.43 -16.78
CA LEU A 161 -0.48 -6.58 -15.71
C LEU A 161 -1.08 -6.43 -14.30
N VAL A 162 -2.26 -5.82 -14.15
CA VAL A 162 -2.97 -5.77 -12.85
C VAL A 162 -3.44 -7.18 -12.47
N VAL A 163 -3.13 -7.63 -11.25
CA VAL A 163 -3.48 -8.93 -10.66
C VAL A 163 -4.15 -8.78 -9.29
N CYS A 164 -4.91 -9.79 -8.86
CA CYS A 164 -5.49 -9.85 -7.53
C CYS A 164 -5.10 -11.14 -6.80
N LEU A 165 -4.61 -11.03 -5.56
CA LEU A 165 -4.01 -12.12 -4.79
C LEU A 165 -4.74 -12.30 -3.46
N GLU A 166 -5.16 -13.52 -3.14
CA GLU A 166 -5.73 -13.89 -1.83
C GLU A 166 -4.67 -14.67 -1.06
N TYR A 167 -4.03 -14.04 -0.09
CA TYR A 167 -3.07 -14.67 0.81
C TYR A 167 -3.82 -15.41 1.90
N ARG A 168 -3.55 -16.71 2.02
CA ARG A 168 -3.99 -17.56 3.11
C ARG A 168 -2.80 -18.08 3.91
N TYR A 169 -2.71 -17.63 5.15
CA TYR A 169 -1.83 -18.14 6.19
C TYR A 169 -2.60 -19.24 6.96
N PRO A 170 -1.93 -20.12 7.72
CA PRO A 170 -2.59 -21.02 8.67
C PRO A 170 -3.44 -20.27 9.69
N ASP A 171 -4.52 -20.87 10.15
CA ASP A 171 -5.52 -20.21 11.00
C ASP A 171 -5.01 -19.89 12.43
N ASP A 172 -3.81 -20.37 12.78
CA ASP A 172 -3.07 -20.14 14.03
C ASP A 172 -1.76 -19.32 13.87
N GLU A 173 -1.44 -18.82 12.66
CA GLU A 173 -0.25 -18.00 12.40
C GLU A 173 -0.58 -16.50 12.20
N GLU A 174 0.24 -15.61 12.79
CA GLU A 174 0.33 -14.22 12.30
C GLU A 174 1.06 -14.21 10.94
N PRO A 175 0.66 -13.40 9.94
CA PRO A 175 -0.34 -12.34 9.98
C PRO A 175 -1.74 -12.77 9.45
N ASP A 176 -2.72 -11.88 9.63
CA ASP A 176 -4.06 -12.00 9.05
C ASP A 176 -4.05 -12.35 7.54
N ASN A 177 -4.97 -13.25 7.15
CA ASN A 177 -5.36 -13.46 5.75
C ASN A 177 -5.66 -12.12 5.07
N MET A 178 -5.23 -11.93 3.81
CA MET A 178 -5.37 -10.64 3.11
C MET A 178 -5.68 -10.78 1.61
N ILE A 179 -6.41 -9.80 1.06
CA ILE A 179 -6.58 -9.62 -0.39
C ILE A 179 -5.77 -8.39 -0.82
N MET A 180 -4.90 -8.58 -1.82
CA MET A 180 -4.10 -7.52 -2.43
C MET A 180 -4.42 -7.38 -3.92
N VAL A 181 -4.47 -6.14 -4.41
CA VAL A 181 -4.53 -5.78 -5.82
C VAL A 181 -3.27 -4.99 -6.15
N THR A 182 -2.52 -5.44 -7.16
CA THR A 182 -1.23 -4.84 -7.54
C THR A 182 -0.86 -5.16 -8.99
N GLU A 183 0.32 -4.75 -9.45
CA GLU A 183 0.87 -5.15 -10.75
C GLU A 183 1.73 -6.41 -10.64
N ALA A 184 1.68 -7.29 -11.65
CA ALA A 184 2.33 -8.59 -11.64
C ALA A 184 3.85 -8.46 -11.39
N GLY A 185 4.34 -9.17 -10.38
CA GLY A 185 5.73 -9.10 -9.92
C GLY A 185 5.92 -8.23 -8.68
N MET A 186 4.93 -7.42 -8.31
CA MET A 186 4.94 -6.70 -7.03
C MET A 186 4.44 -7.58 -5.89
N ILE A 187 5.08 -7.48 -4.73
CA ILE A 187 4.71 -8.16 -3.46
C ILE A 187 3.89 -7.28 -2.51
N SER A 188 3.71 -6.00 -2.83
CA SER A 188 2.90 -5.00 -2.11
C SER A 188 2.02 -4.24 -3.10
N GLY A 189 1.02 -3.47 -2.62
CA GLY A 189 0.04 -2.77 -3.46
C GLY A 189 -1.12 -2.21 -2.64
N CYS A 190 -2.32 -2.18 -3.24
CA CYS A 190 -3.55 -1.85 -2.52
C CYS A 190 -4.07 -3.11 -1.82
N VAL A 191 -4.22 -3.10 -0.50
CA VAL A 191 -4.35 -4.34 0.28
C VAL A 191 -5.27 -4.20 1.50
N MET A 192 -5.97 -5.30 1.84
CA MET A 192 -6.88 -5.39 2.99
C MET A 192 -6.78 -6.74 3.70
N SER A 193 -6.64 -6.73 5.02
CA SER A 193 -6.62 -7.89 5.91
C SER A 193 -8.03 -8.33 6.34
N ALA A 194 -8.16 -9.57 6.82
CA ALA A 194 -9.43 -10.16 7.27
C ALA A 194 -10.03 -9.41 8.49
N ASN A 195 -9.18 -8.95 9.40
CA ASN A 195 -9.55 -8.03 10.49
C ASN A 195 -10.20 -6.71 10.00
N GLY A 196 -10.08 -6.35 8.73
CA GLY A 196 -10.71 -5.16 8.12
C GLY A 196 -9.83 -3.92 8.04
N MET A 197 -8.54 -3.98 8.39
CA MET A 197 -7.61 -2.88 8.08
C MET A 197 -7.28 -2.87 6.57
N VAL A 198 -7.37 -1.69 5.97
CA VAL A 198 -7.08 -1.41 4.55
C VAL A 198 -5.91 -0.45 4.47
N ILE A 199 -4.98 -0.70 3.55
CA ILE A 199 -3.93 0.25 3.19
C ILE A 199 -3.85 0.43 1.66
N SER A 200 -3.74 1.67 1.25
CA SER A 200 -3.34 2.08 -0.11
C SER A 200 -2.30 3.20 -0.01
N GLY A 201 -1.59 3.52 -1.08
CA GLY A 201 -0.59 4.57 -1.05
C GLY A 201 -0.38 5.27 -2.38
N ASN A 202 0.05 6.52 -2.28
CA ASN A 202 0.37 7.37 -3.43
C ASN A 202 1.87 7.67 -3.44
N ARG A 203 2.48 7.63 -4.63
CA ARG A 203 3.85 8.14 -4.83
C ARG A 203 3.89 9.63 -4.45
N LEU A 204 4.85 10.00 -3.61
CA LEU A 204 5.25 11.39 -3.35
C LEU A 204 6.67 11.60 -3.89
N LEU A 205 7.14 12.85 -3.87
CA LEU A 205 8.53 13.20 -4.19
C LEU A 205 8.89 14.50 -3.48
N SER A 206 9.94 14.50 -2.68
CA SER A 206 10.37 15.69 -1.92
C SER A 206 11.79 16.14 -2.26
N THR A 207 12.12 17.40 -1.98
CA THR A 207 13.51 17.89 -2.04
C THR A 207 14.44 17.32 -0.96
N ALA A 208 13.93 16.53 -0.02
CA ALA A 208 14.74 15.78 0.95
C ALA A 208 15.07 14.35 0.46
N ASP A 209 14.43 13.85 -0.60
CA ASP A 209 14.63 12.48 -1.10
C ASP A 209 16.06 12.32 -1.63
N TYR A 210 16.76 11.27 -1.21
CA TYR A 210 18.22 11.22 -1.33
C TYR A 210 18.76 9.87 -1.83
N ILE A 211 19.93 9.89 -2.47
CA ILE A 211 20.71 8.68 -2.78
C ILE A 211 21.39 8.22 -1.47
N PRO A 212 21.04 7.06 -0.90
CA PRO A 212 21.65 6.57 0.32
C PRO A 212 23.13 6.23 0.10
N ARG A 213 23.97 6.65 1.06
CA ARG A 213 25.43 6.43 1.02
C ARG A 213 25.92 5.42 2.06
N LYS A 214 25.05 5.02 2.99
CA LYS A 214 25.28 4.07 4.09
C LYS A 214 23.94 3.52 4.57
N GLY A 215 23.96 2.27 5.05
CA GLY A 215 22.77 1.59 5.56
C GLY A 215 21.81 1.17 4.45
N SER A 216 20.78 0.43 4.85
CA SER A 216 19.85 -0.26 3.95
C SER A 216 18.41 0.20 4.20
N PRO A 217 18.04 1.45 3.82
CA PRO A 217 16.67 1.93 3.90
C PRO A 217 15.70 1.03 3.13
N PHE A 218 14.47 0.91 3.66
CA PHE A 218 13.43 0.03 3.16
C PHE A 218 12.76 0.62 1.91
N PRO A 219 12.50 -0.17 0.85
CA PRO A 219 11.83 0.32 -0.36
C PRO A 219 10.40 0.71 -0.04
N VAL A 220 10.01 1.96 -0.31
CA VAL A 220 8.75 2.51 0.20
C VAL A 220 7.53 1.88 -0.47
N THR A 221 7.65 1.33 -1.68
CA THR A 221 6.61 0.51 -2.33
C THR A 221 6.22 -0.76 -1.58
N CYS A 222 7.05 -1.24 -0.65
CA CYS A 222 6.75 -2.42 0.16
C CYS A 222 5.97 -2.11 1.45
N LEU A 223 5.78 -0.83 1.80
CA LEU A 223 5.27 -0.44 3.12
C LEU A 223 3.83 -0.87 3.38
N GLU A 224 2.93 -0.87 2.39
CA GLU A 224 1.52 -1.20 2.60
C GLU A 224 1.32 -2.62 3.14
N ARG A 225 1.95 -3.62 2.50
CA ARG A 225 1.88 -4.99 3.00
C ARG A 225 2.76 -5.19 4.24
N PHE A 226 3.96 -4.61 4.28
CA PHE A 226 4.84 -4.77 5.45
C PHE A 226 4.18 -4.26 6.74
N LEU A 227 3.38 -3.20 6.66
CA LEU A 227 2.54 -2.72 7.76
C LEU A 227 1.44 -3.70 8.16
N LEU A 228 0.69 -4.27 7.20
CA LEU A 228 -0.35 -5.27 7.50
C LEU A 228 0.22 -6.60 8.01
N GLU A 229 1.42 -6.99 7.62
CA GLU A 229 2.11 -8.15 8.19
C GLU A 229 2.72 -7.89 9.59
N SER A 230 2.78 -6.61 10.03
CA SER A 230 3.46 -6.22 11.29
C SER A 230 2.57 -5.53 12.34
N THR A 231 1.37 -5.09 11.96
CA THR A 231 0.43 -4.35 12.81
C THR A 231 -1.01 -4.73 12.50
N HIS A 232 -1.84 -4.89 13.53
CA HIS A 232 -3.27 -5.25 13.38
C HIS A 232 -4.21 -4.06 13.65
N GLU A 233 -3.67 -2.93 14.14
CA GLU A 233 -4.44 -1.72 14.48
C GLU A 233 -3.78 -0.45 13.94
N ILE A 234 -4.57 0.47 13.40
CA ILE A 234 -4.10 1.75 12.84
C ILE A 234 -3.31 2.59 13.87
N GLY A 235 -3.59 2.46 15.17
CA GLY A 235 -2.86 3.17 16.22
C GLY A 235 -1.37 2.80 16.31
N GLN A 236 -1.02 1.55 15.97
CA GLN A 236 0.34 1.00 16.08
C GLN A 236 1.25 1.45 14.93
N VAL A 237 0.65 1.75 13.77
CA VAL A 237 1.33 2.06 12.50
C VAL A 237 2.32 3.22 12.60
N ARG A 238 1.99 4.26 13.37
CA ARG A 238 2.89 5.42 13.54
C ARG A 238 4.20 5.02 14.22
N GLU A 239 4.12 4.24 15.30
CA GLU A 239 5.29 3.86 16.09
C GLU A 239 6.20 2.92 15.31
N PHE A 240 5.61 1.98 14.56
CA PHE A 240 6.32 1.13 13.62
C PHE A 240 7.09 1.93 12.54
N LEU A 241 6.46 2.93 11.94
CA LEU A 241 7.08 3.77 10.89
C LEU A 241 8.19 4.71 11.38
N LEU A 242 8.37 4.87 12.70
CA LEU A 242 9.55 5.55 13.27
C LEU A 242 10.79 4.65 13.28
N ALA A 243 10.62 3.32 13.30
CA ALA A 243 11.72 2.34 13.25
C ALA A 243 12.17 2.03 11.81
N VAL A 244 11.26 2.11 10.82
CA VAL A 244 11.57 1.80 9.41
C VAL A 244 12.28 2.97 8.73
N ASN A 245 13.59 2.84 8.54
CA ASN A 245 14.42 3.80 7.80
C ASN A 245 14.06 3.84 6.30
N ARG A 246 14.05 5.03 5.69
CA ARG A 246 13.62 5.28 4.30
C ARG A 246 14.62 6.21 3.59
N HIS A 247 14.45 6.44 2.29
CA HIS A 247 15.22 7.46 1.56
C HIS A 247 14.44 8.17 0.43
N ALA A 248 13.19 7.77 0.19
CA ALA A 248 12.26 8.37 -0.76
C ALA A 248 10.92 8.67 -0.05
N SER A 249 10.11 9.58 -0.61
CA SER A 249 8.83 9.97 -0.04
C SER A 249 7.66 9.09 -0.48
N ARG A 250 6.67 8.90 0.40
CA ARG A 250 5.43 8.16 0.11
C ARG A 250 4.24 8.69 0.91
N HIS A 251 3.05 8.68 0.32
CA HIS A 251 1.80 8.84 1.05
C HIS A 251 1.14 7.47 1.28
N LEU A 252 0.59 7.26 2.47
CA LEU A 252 -0.20 6.08 2.83
C LEU A 252 -1.58 6.54 3.33
N MET A 253 -2.65 5.92 2.83
CA MET A 253 -4.01 6.07 3.39
C MET A 253 -4.48 4.74 3.96
N LEU A 254 -4.69 4.73 5.27
CA LEU A 254 -5.19 3.61 6.03
C LEU A 254 -6.64 3.87 6.46
N ALA A 255 -7.47 2.83 6.46
CA ALA A 255 -8.82 2.86 7.02
C ALA A 255 -9.18 1.49 7.65
N ASP A 256 -10.11 1.47 8.61
CA ASP A 256 -10.60 0.24 9.24
C ASP A 256 -12.14 0.10 9.16
N GLY A 257 -12.67 -1.04 9.62
CA GLY A 257 -14.10 -1.33 9.63
C GLY A 257 -14.93 -0.50 10.64
N LEU A 258 -14.26 0.23 11.54
CA LEU A 258 -14.86 1.19 12.48
C LEU A 258 -14.86 2.63 11.90
N GLY A 259 -14.22 2.83 10.75
CA GLY A 259 -14.09 4.12 10.08
C GLY A 259 -13.02 5.02 10.68
N THR A 260 -12.07 4.49 11.44
CA THR A 260 -10.81 5.17 11.69
C THR A 260 -10.13 5.43 10.35
N ILE A 261 -9.51 6.59 10.19
CA ILE A 261 -8.64 6.90 9.05
C ILE A 261 -7.32 7.45 9.56
N LEU A 262 -6.22 7.05 8.92
CA LEU A 262 -4.91 7.64 9.11
C LEU A 262 -4.28 7.88 7.73
N SER A 263 -4.07 9.15 7.38
CA SER A 263 -3.46 9.54 6.11
C SER A 263 -2.08 10.15 6.39
N LEU A 264 -1.03 9.39 6.10
CA LEU A 264 0.36 9.72 6.41
C LEU A 264 1.08 10.23 5.17
N GLU A 265 1.67 11.41 5.25
CA GLU A 265 2.70 11.87 4.31
C GLU A 265 4.06 11.57 4.92
N LEU A 266 4.79 10.61 4.34
CA LEU A 266 6.11 10.18 4.78
C LEU A 266 7.18 10.83 3.90
N GLY A 267 8.08 11.56 4.54
CA GLY A 267 9.39 11.89 4.01
C GLY A 267 10.43 10.78 4.28
N PRO A 268 11.67 11.02 3.83
CA PRO A 268 12.76 10.06 3.91
C PRO A 268 13.41 10.01 5.30
N ASP A 269 13.43 11.13 6.05
CA ASP A 269 13.74 11.14 7.47
C ASP A 269 12.57 10.51 8.26
N THR A 270 12.86 9.70 9.27
CA THR A 270 11.83 9.10 10.15
C THR A 270 11.06 10.16 10.95
N ASN A 271 11.67 11.33 11.20
CA ASN A 271 11.01 12.48 11.83
C ASN A 271 9.96 13.16 10.92
N TYR A 272 10.05 12.99 9.60
CA TYR A 272 9.10 13.57 8.64
C TYR A 272 7.96 12.59 8.35
N ALA A 273 7.09 12.41 9.34
CA ALA A 273 5.82 11.68 9.19
C ALA A 273 4.66 12.61 9.59
N PHE A 274 3.95 13.13 8.59
CA PHE A 274 2.89 14.13 8.78
C PHE A 274 1.52 13.46 8.72
N ILE A 275 0.66 13.80 9.69
CA ILE A 275 -0.55 13.03 10.00
C ILE A 275 -1.79 13.85 9.70
N HIS A 276 -2.62 13.37 8.77
CA HIS A 276 -4.00 13.80 8.60
C HIS A 276 -4.95 12.75 9.17
N ASN A 277 -5.73 13.15 10.18
CA ASN A 277 -6.85 12.37 10.73
C ASN A 277 -8.13 12.68 9.92
N ARG A 278 -9.30 12.13 10.32
CA ARG A 278 -10.61 12.47 9.71
C ARG A 278 -10.76 14.00 9.56
N PRO A 279 -11.29 14.48 8.41
CA PRO A 279 -11.74 15.87 8.27
C PRO A 279 -12.66 16.28 9.43
N VAL A 280 -12.49 17.51 9.93
CA VAL A 280 -13.15 18.00 11.16
C VAL A 280 -14.67 18.06 11.05
N ASP A 281 -15.20 18.15 9.83
CA ASP A 281 -16.61 18.12 9.47
C ASP A 281 -17.18 16.69 9.26
N GLY A 282 -16.36 15.64 9.41
CA GLY A 282 -16.73 14.29 9.01
C GLY A 282 -16.88 14.14 7.50
N GLY A 283 -16.19 14.98 6.72
CA GLY A 283 -16.23 14.97 5.27
C GLY A 283 -15.34 13.93 4.58
N LEU A 284 -15.40 13.95 3.25
CA LEU A 284 -14.55 13.18 2.35
C LEU A 284 -13.07 13.54 2.53
N HIS A 285 -12.20 12.55 2.66
CA HIS A 285 -10.75 12.75 2.63
C HIS A 285 -10.16 12.27 1.30
N VAL A 286 -9.36 13.09 0.59
CA VAL A 286 -8.84 12.75 -0.76
C VAL A 286 -7.39 13.17 -0.90
N HIS A 287 -6.53 12.24 -1.32
CA HIS A 287 -5.10 12.47 -1.52
C HIS A 287 -4.64 12.18 -2.96
N GLY A 288 -3.62 12.91 -3.40
CA GLY A 288 -2.95 12.77 -4.70
C GLY A 288 -1.46 12.45 -4.55
N ASN A 289 -0.65 12.82 -5.54
CA ASN A 289 0.80 12.64 -5.60
C ASN A 289 1.56 13.91 -5.19
N TYR A 290 1.06 14.60 -4.17
CA TYR A 290 1.66 15.79 -3.59
C TYR A 290 1.34 15.85 -2.10
N PHE A 291 2.25 16.45 -1.33
CA PHE A 291 2.02 16.72 0.09
C PHE A 291 0.91 17.77 0.25
N GLN A 292 -0.11 17.46 1.05
CA GLN A 292 -1.22 18.34 1.41
C GLN A 292 -1.01 18.99 2.79
N SER A 293 -0.07 18.49 3.60
CA SER A 293 0.14 18.97 4.96
C SER A 293 0.76 20.36 5.01
N PHE A 294 -0.08 21.38 5.24
CA PHE A 294 0.38 22.73 5.54
C PHE A 294 1.25 22.77 6.81
N GLN A 295 0.95 21.91 7.80
CA GLN A 295 1.74 21.81 9.03
C GLN A 295 3.14 21.25 8.78
N ALA A 296 3.31 20.34 7.81
CA ALA A 296 4.63 19.85 7.38
C ALA A 296 5.50 20.99 6.86
N TYR A 297 4.98 21.76 5.89
CA TYR A 297 5.71 22.87 5.27
C TYR A 297 5.95 24.05 6.20
N ALA A 298 5.06 24.27 7.18
CA ALA A 298 5.28 25.25 8.23
C ALA A 298 6.39 24.83 9.22
N ALA A 299 6.53 23.52 9.49
CA ALA A 299 7.51 22.96 10.42
C ALA A 299 8.89 22.73 9.80
N CYS A 300 8.98 22.36 8.52
CA CYS A 300 10.24 22.13 7.81
C CYS A 300 10.33 23.01 6.55
N ARG A 301 11.00 24.16 6.66
CA ARG A 301 11.18 25.15 5.58
C ARG A 301 12.04 24.68 4.40
N GLU A 302 12.78 23.60 4.57
CA GLU A 302 13.70 23.04 3.57
C GLU A 302 13.04 21.91 2.75
N LEU A 303 11.91 21.39 3.24
CA LEU A 303 11.08 20.44 2.52
C LEU A 303 10.21 21.19 1.49
N SER A 304 10.22 20.74 0.24
CA SER A 304 9.33 21.22 -0.81
C SER A 304 8.87 20.08 -1.71
N ASP A 305 7.68 20.24 -2.30
CA ASP A 305 7.12 19.33 -3.30
C ASP A 305 8.00 19.35 -4.55
N ALA A 306 8.62 18.23 -4.87
CA ALA A 306 9.45 18.08 -6.06
C ALA A 306 8.68 17.50 -7.25
N ALA A 307 7.41 17.13 -7.08
CA ALA A 307 6.54 16.64 -8.16
C ALA A 307 5.87 17.79 -8.93
N ASN A 308 5.67 17.61 -10.24
CA ASN A 308 4.92 18.52 -11.09
C ASN A 308 3.39 18.35 -10.91
N ALA A 309 2.92 18.51 -9.67
CA ALA A 309 1.62 17.99 -9.21
C ALA A 309 0.36 18.72 -9.74
N HIS A 310 0.43 19.48 -10.83
CA HIS A 310 -0.71 20.20 -11.39
C HIS A 310 -1.87 19.28 -11.79
N THR A 311 -1.57 18.15 -12.43
CA THR A 311 -2.55 17.13 -12.85
C THR A 311 -3.17 16.45 -11.63
N SER A 312 -2.34 16.01 -10.67
CA SER A 312 -2.79 15.38 -9.42
C SER A 312 -3.69 16.30 -8.59
N ARG A 313 -3.31 17.57 -8.42
CA ARG A 313 -4.12 18.61 -7.73
C ARG A 313 -5.47 18.82 -8.43
N SER A 314 -5.51 18.82 -9.76
CA SER A 314 -6.77 18.88 -10.52
C SER A 314 -7.69 17.69 -10.24
N ARG A 315 -7.17 16.45 -10.17
CA ARG A 315 -7.99 15.26 -9.86
C ARG A 315 -8.55 15.28 -8.44
N VAL A 316 -7.72 15.62 -7.44
CA VAL A 316 -8.15 15.76 -6.04
C VAL A 316 -9.23 16.83 -5.91
N ASN A 317 -9.05 17.98 -6.55
CA ASN A 317 -10.04 19.05 -6.58
C ASN A 317 -11.33 18.61 -7.28
N ARG A 318 -11.25 17.89 -8.41
CA ARG A 318 -12.44 17.41 -9.14
C ARG A 318 -13.25 16.41 -8.33
N LEU A 319 -12.62 15.45 -7.65
CA LEU A 319 -13.34 14.50 -6.79
C LEU A 319 -14.03 15.20 -5.61
N ASN A 320 -13.36 16.18 -5.00
CA ASN A 320 -13.94 17.05 -3.98
C ASN A 320 -15.15 17.87 -4.52
N SER A 321 -15.06 18.40 -5.74
CA SER A 321 -16.17 19.12 -6.38
C SER A 321 -17.36 18.20 -6.64
N LEU A 322 -17.13 17.02 -7.22
CA LEU A 322 -18.17 16.04 -7.53
C LEU A 322 -18.97 15.61 -6.28
N VAL A 323 -18.29 15.30 -5.16
CA VAL A 323 -18.98 14.93 -3.92
C VAL A 323 -19.75 16.11 -3.31
N LYS A 324 -19.29 17.36 -3.50
CA LYS A 324 -20.04 18.57 -3.11
C LYS A 324 -21.23 18.83 -4.06
N GLU A 325 -21.11 18.50 -5.34
CA GLU A 325 -22.19 18.55 -6.34
C GLU A 325 -23.36 17.61 -5.98
N MET A 326 -23.12 16.53 -5.22
CA MET A 326 -24.14 15.61 -4.67
C MET A 326 -24.95 16.17 -3.48
N ARG A 327 -24.64 17.39 -2.99
CA ARG A 327 -25.43 18.14 -1.98
C ARG A 327 -25.76 17.38 -0.68
N GLY A 328 -24.88 16.49 -0.22
CA GLY A 328 -25.08 15.71 1.00
C GLY A 328 -25.97 14.48 0.84
N GLY A 329 -26.28 14.05 -0.40
CA GLY A 329 -26.82 12.72 -0.65
C GLY A 329 -25.81 11.61 -0.33
N VAL A 330 -26.28 10.54 0.32
CA VAL A 330 -25.46 9.34 0.58
C VAL A 330 -25.21 8.56 -0.72
N MET A 331 -23.98 8.08 -0.91
CA MET A 331 -23.53 7.47 -2.16
C MET A 331 -23.55 5.94 -2.09
N SER A 332 -24.14 5.29 -3.10
CA SER A 332 -23.99 3.84 -3.26
C SER A 332 -22.58 3.48 -3.73
N ARG A 333 -22.21 2.19 -3.66
CA ARG A 333 -20.94 1.70 -4.23
C ARG A 333 -20.87 1.93 -5.76
N GLN A 334 -22.01 2.00 -6.44
CA GLN A 334 -22.08 2.37 -7.86
C GLN A 334 -21.87 3.88 -8.07
N ASP A 335 -22.35 4.74 -7.17
CA ASP A 335 -22.08 6.18 -7.24
C ASP A 335 -20.60 6.48 -7.02
N ILE A 336 -19.95 5.78 -6.08
CA ILE A 336 -18.49 5.84 -5.92
C ILE A 336 -17.78 5.42 -7.21
N LYS A 337 -18.20 4.34 -7.88
CA LYS A 337 -17.68 3.99 -9.22
C LYS A 337 -17.94 5.11 -10.25
N ASN A 338 -19.10 5.76 -10.22
CA ASN A 338 -19.45 6.85 -11.14
C ASN A 338 -18.54 8.08 -10.93
N LEU A 339 -18.18 8.42 -9.69
CA LEU A 339 -17.21 9.51 -9.39
C LEU A 339 -15.85 9.25 -10.03
N PHE A 340 -15.32 8.04 -9.87
CA PHE A 340 -14.07 7.61 -10.50
C PHE A 340 -14.21 7.31 -12.01
N SER A 341 -15.41 7.46 -12.57
CA SER A 341 -15.70 7.40 -14.02
C SER A 341 -15.71 8.78 -14.68
N ASP A 342 -15.42 9.87 -13.95
CA ASP A 342 -15.45 11.25 -14.45
C ASP A 342 -14.26 11.61 -15.37
N HIS A 343 -14.60 12.17 -16.55
CA HIS A 343 -13.66 12.69 -17.55
C HIS A 343 -13.36 14.20 -17.41
N GLY A 344 -13.85 14.84 -16.34
CA GLY A 344 -13.75 16.28 -16.14
C GLY A 344 -14.48 17.10 -17.20
N ARG A 345 -13.97 18.31 -17.49
CA ARG A 345 -14.45 19.19 -18.58
C ARG A 345 -13.54 19.13 -19.82
N GLY A 346 -12.73 18.08 -19.94
CA GLY A 346 -11.69 17.95 -20.97
C GLY A 346 -10.28 17.85 -20.39
N LEU A 347 -9.38 17.40 -21.27
CA LEU A 347 -7.96 17.08 -21.03
C LEU A 347 -7.15 18.20 -20.33
N PRO A 348 -6.05 17.87 -19.62
CA PRO A 348 -5.40 16.55 -19.60
C PRO A 348 -5.89 15.58 -18.51
N ALA A 349 -6.06 16.05 -17.26
CA ALA A 349 -6.08 15.17 -16.08
C ALA A 349 -7.49 14.81 -15.59
N SER A 350 -8.06 13.77 -16.19
CA SER A 350 -9.31 13.14 -15.74
C SER A 350 -9.10 12.19 -14.56
N LEU A 351 -10.17 11.90 -13.80
CA LEU A 351 -10.18 10.82 -12.79
C LEU A 351 -10.22 9.45 -13.50
N CYS A 352 -11.09 9.34 -14.51
CA CYS A 352 -11.13 8.22 -15.44
C CYS A 352 -10.27 8.54 -16.66
N GLN A 353 -8.98 8.26 -16.57
CA GLN A 353 -8.05 8.56 -17.65
C GLN A 353 -8.24 7.59 -18.82
N HIS A 354 -7.87 8.06 -20.01
CA HIS A 354 -7.78 7.28 -21.24
C HIS A 354 -6.57 7.73 -22.05
N LYS A 355 -5.88 6.77 -22.69
CA LYS A 355 -4.86 7.07 -23.69
C LYS A 355 -5.47 7.77 -24.91
N GLY A 356 -4.79 8.78 -25.43
CA GLY A 356 -5.28 9.64 -26.52
C GLY A 356 -4.19 10.52 -27.12
N THR A 357 -4.57 11.57 -27.85
CA THR A 357 -3.60 12.42 -28.59
C THR A 357 -2.79 13.39 -27.74
N VAL A 358 -3.10 13.52 -26.44
CA VAL A 358 -2.48 14.48 -25.50
C VAL A 358 -2.00 13.81 -24.20
N GLN A 359 -2.57 12.66 -23.83
CA GLN A 359 -2.17 11.85 -22.69
C GLN A 359 -1.78 10.46 -23.20
N THR A 360 -0.57 10.02 -22.89
CA THR A 360 -0.09 8.66 -23.13
C THR A 360 -0.77 7.65 -22.22
N ASP A 361 -0.80 7.98 -20.93
CA ASP A 361 -1.17 7.09 -19.83
C ASP A 361 -2.69 6.79 -19.80
N ASP A 362 -3.05 5.65 -19.22
CA ASP A 362 -4.43 5.17 -19.08
C ASP A 362 -4.72 4.79 -17.62
N THR A 363 -5.99 4.75 -17.19
CA THR A 363 -6.32 4.28 -15.83
C THR A 363 -6.10 2.76 -15.77
N ALA A 364 -5.16 2.29 -14.97
CA ALA A 364 -4.79 0.88 -14.86
C ALA A 364 -5.87 0.06 -14.16
N ALA A 365 -6.40 0.55 -13.04
CA ALA A 365 -7.53 -0.02 -12.32
C ALA A 365 -8.14 0.98 -11.32
N LEU A 366 -9.38 0.66 -10.89
CA LEU A 366 -10.02 1.22 -9.70
C LEU A 366 -10.25 0.08 -8.69
N VAL A 367 -9.88 0.30 -7.44
CA VAL A 367 -10.13 -0.60 -6.30
C VAL A 367 -10.98 0.15 -5.27
N VAL A 368 -12.00 -0.51 -4.72
CA VAL A 368 -12.90 0.04 -3.70
C VAL A 368 -13.08 -1.00 -2.58
N PHE A 369 -12.50 -0.69 -1.42
CA PHE A 369 -12.54 -1.48 -0.21
C PHE A 369 -13.74 -1.09 0.66
N ASP A 370 -14.51 -2.09 1.08
CA ASP A 370 -15.49 -1.99 2.14
C ASP A 370 -14.93 -2.73 3.39
N PRO A 371 -14.15 -2.05 4.24
CA PRO A 371 -13.50 -2.67 5.39
C PRO A 371 -14.49 -3.17 6.45
N ASN A 372 -15.71 -2.60 6.51
CA ASN A 372 -16.73 -3.12 7.40
C ASN A 372 -17.24 -4.49 6.93
N TRP A 373 -17.46 -4.68 5.62
CA TRP A 373 -17.98 -5.95 5.08
C TRP A 373 -16.90 -6.95 4.65
N GLY A 374 -15.62 -6.54 4.60
CA GLY A 374 -14.52 -7.39 4.13
C GLY A 374 -14.53 -7.60 2.62
N VAL A 375 -14.95 -6.59 1.84
CA VAL A 375 -15.11 -6.70 0.39
C VAL A 375 -14.11 -5.80 -0.36
N VAL A 376 -13.34 -6.40 -1.27
CA VAL A 376 -12.50 -5.70 -2.24
C VAL A 376 -13.22 -5.70 -3.59
N SER A 377 -13.68 -4.54 -4.03
CA SER A 377 -14.29 -4.37 -5.36
C SER A 377 -13.22 -3.90 -6.35
N VAL A 378 -13.00 -4.62 -7.44
CA VAL A 378 -11.92 -4.34 -8.41
C VAL A 378 -12.47 -4.15 -9.81
N CYS A 379 -12.08 -3.07 -10.47
CA CYS A 379 -12.39 -2.77 -11.86
C CYS A 379 -11.10 -2.68 -12.67
N LYS A 380 -10.88 -3.60 -13.62
CA LYS A 380 -9.73 -3.51 -14.54
C LYS A 380 -9.93 -2.31 -15.47
N GLY A 381 -8.89 -1.51 -15.63
CA GLY A 381 -8.90 -0.37 -16.54
C GLY A 381 -9.78 0.80 -16.08
N PRO A 382 -10.10 1.70 -17.03
CA PRO A 382 -10.93 2.87 -16.77
C PRO A 382 -12.35 2.51 -16.29
N ALA A 383 -12.72 3.05 -15.12
CA ALA A 383 -13.98 2.72 -14.44
C ALA A 383 -15.25 2.89 -15.30
N CYS A 384 -15.27 3.85 -16.24
CA CYS A 384 -16.41 4.08 -17.13
C CYS A 384 -16.68 2.95 -18.15
N ARG A 385 -15.72 2.04 -18.36
CA ARG A 385 -15.81 0.91 -19.33
C ARG A 385 -15.58 -0.45 -18.69
N GLY A 386 -14.73 -0.53 -17.67
CA GLY A 386 -14.35 -1.79 -17.01
C GLY A 386 -15.49 -2.42 -16.20
N ILE A 387 -15.45 -3.74 -16.05
CA ILE A 387 -16.37 -4.50 -15.19
C ILE A 387 -15.87 -4.45 -13.75
N MET A 388 -16.76 -4.16 -12.80
CA MET A 388 -16.45 -4.25 -11.36
C MET A 388 -16.70 -5.69 -10.90
N VAL A 389 -15.72 -6.28 -10.21
CA VAL A 389 -15.79 -7.61 -9.58
C VAL A 389 -15.72 -7.44 -8.07
N HIS A 390 -16.63 -8.07 -7.32
CA HIS A 390 -16.70 -7.93 -5.87
C HIS A 390 -16.12 -9.18 -5.21
N LEU A 391 -14.97 -9.03 -4.55
CA LEU A 391 -14.19 -10.12 -3.95
C LEU A 391 -14.31 -10.09 -2.44
N GLY A 392 -14.74 -11.19 -1.85
CA GLY A 392 -14.97 -11.31 -0.41
C GLY A 392 -13.78 -11.96 0.26
N ILE A 393 -13.18 -11.29 1.24
CA ILE A 393 -12.23 -11.96 2.11
C ILE A 393 -12.99 -12.90 3.05
N ARG A 394 -12.44 -14.10 3.29
CA ARG A 394 -12.96 -14.95 4.35
C ARG A 394 -12.57 -14.35 5.69
N ARG A 395 -13.50 -13.61 6.30
CA ARG A 395 -13.59 -13.64 7.75
C ARG A 395 -14.04 -15.04 8.17
N GLU A 396 -13.33 -15.61 9.12
CA GLU A 396 -13.90 -16.65 9.95
C GLU A 396 -15.17 -16.08 10.60
N GLN A 397 -16.28 -16.81 10.52
CA GLN A 397 -17.46 -16.42 11.29
C GLN A 397 -17.21 -16.84 12.73
N GLU A 398 -17.04 -15.85 13.63
CA GLU A 398 -17.25 -16.09 15.06
C GLU A 398 -18.56 -16.87 15.21
N GLY A 399 -18.46 -18.03 15.87
CA GLY A 399 -19.43 -19.11 15.69
C GLY A 399 -20.87 -18.66 15.90
N THR A 400 -21.75 -19.03 14.96
CA THR A 400 -23.19 -18.71 14.95
C THR A 400 -23.74 -18.60 16.36
N PRO A 401 -24.26 -17.42 16.80
CA PRO A 401 -24.69 -17.24 18.18
C PRO A 401 -25.73 -18.31 18.51
N ALA A 402 -25.35 -19.22 19.41
CA ALA A 402 -26.10 -20.43 19.68
C ALA A 402 -27.55 -20.03 20.01
N LYS A 403 -28.52 -20.61 19.28
CA LYS A 403 -29.95 -20.27 19.47
C LYS A 403 -30.28 -20.36 20.95
N VAL A 404 -30.49 -19.20 21.58
CA VAL A 404 -30.97 -19.11 22.96
C VAL A 404 -32.42 -19.58 22.94
N VAL A 405 -32.60 -20.89 23.02
CA VAL A 405 -33.89 -21.53 23.25
C VAL A 405 -34.31 -21.13 24.65
N GLY A 406 -35.06 -20.03 24.74
CA GLY A 406 -35.49 -19.45 26.00
C GLY A 406 -36.28 -20.47 26.81
N LYS A 407 -35.66 -21.04 27.84
CA LYS A 407 -36.35 -21.79 28.88
C LYS A 407 -37.19 -20.80 29.71
N GLY A 408 -38.36 -20.46 29.19
CA GLY A 408 -39.34 -19.65 29.89
C GLY A 408 -39.85 -20.37 31.13
N ASN A 409 -39.31 -20.01 32.30
CA ASN A 409 -39.87 -20.44 33.58
C ASN A 409 -41.18 -19.70 33.86
N GLY A 410 -42.28 -20.20 33.28
CA GLY A 410 -43.64 -19.83 33.64
C GLY A 410 -44.25 -20.83 34.61
N HIS A 411 -44.74 -20.38 35.77
CA HIS A 411 -45.52 -21.22 36.69
C HIS A 411 -46.96 -21.41 36.18
N PRO A 412 -47.68 -22.46 36.62
CA PRO A 412 -48.91 -22.90 35.98
C PRO A 412 -50.16 -22.16 36.45
N GLU A 413 -51.07 -21.87 35.53
CA GLU A 413 -52.49 -21.62 35.82
C GLU A 413 -53.37 -22.78 35.32
N ARG A 414 -54.53 -22.96 35.95
CA ARG A 414 -55.47 -24.06 35.69
C ARG A 414 -56.66 -23.61 34.84
N GLN A 415 -56.91 -24.31 33.73
CA GLN A 415 -58.20 -24.55 33.03
C GLN A 415 -57.87 -25.35 31.74
N GLY A 416 -58.70 -26.22 31.19
CA GLY A 416 -59.97 -26.81 31.61
C GLY A 416 -60.50 -27.75 30.50
N GLU A 417 -61.10 -28.89 30.90
CA GLU A 417 -61.99 -29.82 30.17
C GLU A 417 -62.07 -29.81 28.60
N GLY A 418 -61.92 -30.98 27.94
CA GLY A 418 -62.29 -31.09 26.50
C GLY A 418 -61.96 -32.39 25.73
N SER A 419 -62.87 -33.38 25.78
CA SER A 419 -63.18 -34.42 24.75
C SER A 419 -62.11 -35.34 24.09
N MET A 420 -62.52 -36.60 23.89
CA MET A 420 -61.91 -37.67 23.04
C MET A 420 -62.02 -37.32 21.53
N ASP A 421 -61.29 -37.92 20.57
CA ASP A 421 -61.28 -39.35 20.17
C ASP A 421 -59.99 -39.74 19.38
N LYS A 422 -59.48 -40.98 19.48
CA LYS A 422 -59.52 -42.10 18.48
C LYS A 422 -59.21 -41.75 17.00
N ALA A 423 -58.56 -42.59 16.17
CA ALA A 423 -57.73 -43.81 16.36
C ALA A 423 -57.11 -44.25 15.00
N GLN A 424 -56.32 -45.34 15.00
CA GLN A 424 -55.74 -46.10 13.85
C GLN A 424 -54.57 -45.41 13.11
N LEU A 425 -53.43 -46.04 12.78
CA LEU A 425 -53.02 -47.43 12.38
C LEU A 425 -53.12 -47.73 10.89
N ASP A 426 -51.98 -47.58 10.18
CA ASP A 426 -51.24 -48.62 9.41
C ASP A 426 -50.25 -47.93 8.44
N ALA A 427 -49.30 -48.60 7.77
CA ALA A 427 -48.40 -49.71 8.10
C ALA A 427 -47.37 -49.80 6.94
N SER A 428 -46.10 -50.13 7.21
CA SER A 428 -45.12 -50.38 6.13
C SER A 428 -45.26 -51.80 5.57
N PRO A 429 -44.68 -52.08 4.38
CA PRO A 429 -43.58 -53.05 4.41
C PRO A 429 -42.38 -52.72 3.49
N MET A 430 -41.27 -53.40 3.75
CA MET A 430 -39.99 -53.32 3.02
C MET A 430 -39.88 -54.38 1.91
N ARG A 431 -38.90 -54.17 1.00
CA ARG A 431 -38.10 -55.15 0.23
C ARG A 431 -36.86 -54.37 -0.29
N GLU A 432 -35.60 -54.79 -0.19
CA GLU A 432 -34.93 -56.07 -0.53
C GLU A 432 -34.99 -56.40 -2.04
N ALA A 433 -33.91 -56.68 -2.78
CA ALA A 433 -32.47 -56.81 -2.47
C ALA A 433 -31.64 -56.25 -3.69
N SER A 434 -30.36 -56.53 -4.03
CA SER A 434 -29.37 -57.57 -3.64
C SER A 434 -27.91 -57.09 -3.89
N MET A 435 -26.99 -57.95 -4.38
CA MET A 435 -25.53 -57.73 -4.47
C MET A 435 -24.97 -58.09 -5.87
N ASP A 436 -23.89 -57.42 -6.30
CA ASP A 436 -22.54 -57.98 -6.65
C ASP A 436 -21.67 -56.83 -7.22
N LEU A 437 -20.39 -56.62 -6.89
CA LEU A 437 -19.18 -57.46 -6.75
C LEU A 437 -18.52 -57.87 -8.08
N GLY A 438 -17.30 -57.36 -8.30
CA GLY A 438 -16.39 -57.72 -9.40
C GLY A 438 -15.09 -56.93 -9.27
N SER A 439 -13.93 -57.61 -9.21
CA SER A 439 -12.64 -57.00 -8.86
C SER A 439 -11.49 -57.48 -9.73
N ALA A 440 -10.51 -56.59 -9.96
CA ALA A 440 -9.21 -56.87 -10.58
C ALA A 440 -8.14 -55.93 -10.01
N LYS A 441 -6.86 -56.29 -10.16
CA LYS A 441 -5.69 -55.63 -9.52
C LYS A 441 -4.84 -54.83 -10.51
N PRO A 442 -4.01 -53.89 -10.02
CA PRO A 442 -3.04 -53.16 -10.85
C PRO A 442 -1.74 -53.96 -11.09
N GLU A 443 -0.99 -53.56 -12.11
CA GLU A 443 0.42 -53.92 -12.31
C GLU A 443 1.34 -52.75 -11.93
N ALA A 444 2.65 -53.01 -11.81
CA ALA A 444 3.65 -52.06 -11.35
C ALA A 444 4.93 -52.15 -12.20
N ASN A 445 5.59 -51.00 -12.36
CA ASN A 445 7.02 -50.78 -12.65
C ASN A 445 7.22 -49.27 -12.93
N GLU A 446 8.37 -48.64 -12.71
CA GLU A 446 9.62 -49.06 -12.06
C GLU A 446 10.30 -47.82 -11.47
N ALA A 447 11.26 -47.98 -10.56
CA ALA A 447 12.02 -46.87 -9.99
C ALA A 447 13.49 -46.89 -10.46
N SER A 448 14.08 -45.72 -10.69
CA SER A 448 15.53 -45.57 -10.87
C SER A 448 16.07 -44.53 -9.91
N GLU A 449 17.16 -44.88 -9.23
CA GLU A 449 17.72 -44.13 -8.10
C GLU A 449 18.37 -42.81 -8.52
N TYR A 450 18.32 -41.82 -7.62
CA TYR A 450 19.47 -40.92 -7.45
C TYR A 450 19.60 -40.53 -5.98
N THR A 451 20.64 -41.04 -5.31
CA THR A 451 20.84 -40.87 -3.87
C THR A 451 21.83 -39.77 -3.55
N GLY A 452 21.51 -38.97 -2.52
CA GLY A 452 22.52 -38.40 -1.64
C GLY A 452 22.94 -36.95 -1.91
N MET A 453 22.29 -36.03 -1.19
CA MET A 453 23.01 -35.13 -0.29
C MET A 453 22.05 -34.65 0.80
N ALA A 454 22.29 -35.08 2.04
CA ALA A 454 21.62 -34.54 3.21
C ALA A 454 22.49 -33.43 3.80
N HIS A 455 21.89 -32.27 4.05
CA HIS A 455 22.45 -31.20 4.87
C HIS A 455 21.35 -30.64 5.76
N ASP A 456 21.70 -30.34 7.01
CA ASP A 456 20.75 -30.01 8.07
C ASP A 456 19.97 -28.72 7.77
N SER A 457 18.65 -28.74 7.99
CA SER A 457 17.75 -27.60 7.74
C SER A 457 16.80 -27.27 8.90
N ASP A 458 17.10 -27.70 10.12
CA ASP A 458 16.30 -27.43 11.33
C ASP A 458 16.81 -26.20 12.11
N ALA A 459 16.98 -25.06 11.41
CA ALA A 459 17.52 -23.83 12.00
C ALA A 459 16.90 -22.50 11.50
N ALA A 460 15.90 -22.54 10.61
CA ALA A 460 15.42 -21.35 9.88
C ALA A 460 14.00 -20.87 10.25
N ALA A 461 13.43 -21.35 11.37
CA ALA A 461 12.05 -21.07 11.77
C ALA A 461 11.89 -20.05 12.93
N ILE A 462 12.97 -19.38 13.35
CA ILE A 462 12.96 -18.52 14.56
C ILE A 462 13.63 -17.16 14.30
N ASP A 463 13.00 -16.27 13.53
CA ASP A 463 13.32 -14.81 13.63
C ASP A 463 12.20 -13.82 13.24
N GLY A 464 10.93 -14.19 13.46
CA GLY A 464 9.81 -13.23 13.41
C GLY A 464 9.54 -12.61 14.78
N GLN A 465 9.15 -13.47 15.74
CA GLN A 465 8.88 -13.07 17.11
C GLN A 465 10.12 -12.58 17.86
N LEU A 466 11.31 -13.06 17.50
CA LEU A 466 12.57 -12.66 18.15
C LEU A 466 12.92 -11.20 17.79
N LEU A 467 12.90 -10.82 16.52
CA LEU A 467 13.01 -9.41 16.08
C LEU A 467 11.94 -8.51 16.75
N ARG A 468 10.67 -8.94 16.78
CA ARG A 468 9.57 -8.23 17.47
C ARG A 468 9.87 -8.00 18.97
N GLN A 469 10.41 -9.02 19.66
CA GLN A 469 10.82 -8.91 21.07
C GLN A 469 12.06 -8.03 21.27
N GLN A 470 13.05 -8.09 20.36
CA GLN A 470 14.26 -7.24 20.44
C GLN A 470 13.92 -5.75 20.29
N LEU A 471 13.05 -5.39 19.34
CA LEU A 471 12.56 -4.01 19.16
C LEU A 471 11.82 -3.51 20.41
N LEU A 472 10.91 -4.32 20.98
CA LEU A 472 10.20 -3.99 22.22
C LEU A 472 11.13 -3.92 23.45
N ALA A 473 12.22 -4.69 23.48
CA ALA A 473 13.21 -4.65 24.55
C ALA A 473 14.08 -3.38 24.48
N ALA A 474 14.49 -2.97 23.28
CA ALA A 474 15.26 -1.74 23.06
C ALA A 474 14.49 -0.50 23.55
N PHE A 475 13.19 -0.43 23.28
CA PHE A 475 12.30 0.65 23.76
C PHE A 475 12.16 0.69 25.30
N ARG A 476 12.16 -0.47 25.97
CA ARG A 476 12.15 -0.53 27.44
C ARG A 476 13.47 -0.01 28.03
N ALA A 477 14.60 -0.28 27.38
CA ALA A 477 15.91 0.22 27.78
C ALA A 477 16.04 1.75 27.61
N SER A 478 15.55 2.32 26.50
CA SER A 478 15.60 3.78 26.29
C SER A 478 14.78 4.54 27.34
N ASN A 479 13.56 4.08 27.65
CA ASN A 479 12.68 4.80 28.58
C ASN A 479 13.14 4.73 30.04
N GLN A 480 13.88 3.69 30.45
CA GLN A 480 14.50 3.62 31.78
C GLN A 480 15.70 4.57 31.97
N SER A 481 16.18 5.22 30.89
CA SER A 481 17.32 6.13 30.94
C SER A 481 16.98 7.62 31.17
N HIS A 482 15.72 7.95 31.49
CA HIS A 482 15.28 9.34 31.72
C HIS A 482 14.70 9.66 33.11
N ASP A 483 14.18 8.68 33.87
CA ASP A 483 13.77 8.88 35.28
C ASP A 483 14.98 8.80 36.25
N GLY A 484 16.04 9.58 35.97
CA GLY A 484 17.36 9.44 36.61
C GLY A 484 17.90 10.64 37.41
N SER A 485 17.35 11.85 37.25
CA SER A 485 17.74 13.06 38.01
C SER A 485 16.74 14.18 37.73
N ASP A 486 16.21 14.92 38.71
CA ASP A 486 16.94 15.65 39.75
C ASP A 486 16.05 15.89 41.00
N SER A 487 16.65 16.01 42.18
CA SER A 487 15.94 16.30 43.43
C SER A 487 16.78 17.11 44.42
N SER A 488 16.95 18.40 44.18
CA SER A 488 17.39 19.32 45.25
C SER A 488 16.67 20.68 45.22
N SER A 489 16.25 21.16 46.40
CA SER A 489 15.40 22.34 46.53
C SER A 489 16.19 23.61 46.92
N ARG A 490 15.84 24.78 46.37
CA ARG A 490 16.16 26.08 47.02
C ARG A 490 15.24 27.26 46.66
N LYS A 491 14.22 27.44 47.51
CA LYS A 491 13.64 28.71 48.03
C LYS A 491 13.58 29.96 47.11
N ARG A 492 12.34 30.36 46.81
CA ARG A 492 11.77 31.73 46.94
C ARG A 492 12.56 32.92 46.36
N LYS A 493 11.90 33.66 45.46
CA LYS A 493 11.14 34.85 45.88
C LYS A 493 9.96 35.14 44.95
N SER A 494 9.08 36.02 45.41
CA SER A 494 7.71 36.22 44.93
C SER A 494 7.50 37.57 44.25
N SER A 495 6.29 37.73 43.69
CA SER A 495 5.54 38.97 43.40
C SER A 495 5.67 39.57 41.99
N SER A 496 4.61 40.12 41.38
CA SER A 496 3.14 39.96 41.58
C SER A 496 2.38 40.85 40.57
N LEU A 497 1.07 40.61 40.39
CA LEU A 497 0.09 41.45 39.65
C LEU A 497 0.28 41.39 38.11
N SER A 498 -0.70 41.22 37.21
CA SER A 498 -2.19 41.09 37.17
C SER A 498 -2.87 42.24 36.43
N SER A 499 -3.92 41.90 35.65
CA SER A 499 -4.93 42.81 35.04
C SER A 499 -4.41 43.82 34.00
N SER A 500 -5.17 44.22 32.98
CA SER A 500 -6.54 43.83 32.57
C SER A 500 -6.80 44.10 31.08
N GLU A 501 -7.95 43.63 30.62
CA GLU A 501 -8.75 44.01 29.44
C GLU A 501 -8.57 45.49 29.01
N SER A 502 -8.74 45.88 27.73
CA SER A 502 -9.99 45.69 26.98
C SER A 502 -9.93 46.23 25.52
N ASN A 503 -10.66 45.55 24.62
CA ASN A 503 -11.51 46.01 23.49
C ASN A 503 -11.22 47.25 22.58
N GLU A 504 -11.81 47.15 21.37
CA GLU A 504 -12.17 48.24 20.41
C GLU A 504 -11.04 48.94 19.62
N LYS A 505 -11.22 49.40 18.36
CA LYS A 505 -12.16 49.01 17.27
C LYS A 505 -11.73 49.63 15.91
N ASP A 506 -12.34 49.11 14.83
CA ASP A 506 -12.67 49.76 13.55
C ASP A 506 -11.63 50.55 12.70
N SER A 507 -11.76 50.33 11.38
CA SER A 507 -11.30 51.18 10.26
C SER A 507 -9.78 51.32 10.01
N GLY A 508 -9.32 51.45 8.76
CA GLY A 508 -10.07 51.28 7.50
C GLY A 508 -9.24 51.59 6.24
N THR A 509 -9.55 50.86 5.16
CA THR A 509 -9.36 51.22 3.73
C THR A 509 -8.02 51.77 3.21
N MET A 510 -7.49 51.01 2.24
CA MET A 510 -6.95 51.45 0.94
C MET A 510 -5.48 51.91 0.77
N LEU A 511 -4.89 51.39 -0.32
CA LEU A 511 -4.01 52.04 -1.31
C LEU A 511 -2.82 52.88 -0.77
N HIS A 512 -1.56 52.58 -1.11
CA HIS A 512 -1.06 52.39 -2.46
C HIS A 512 0.32 51.68 -2.51
N THR A 513 0.56 50.85 -3.53
CA THR A 513 1.89 50.64 -4.13
C THR A 513 2.22 51.79 -5.10
N PRO A 514 3.47 52.01 -5.58
CA PRO A 514 4.64 51.10 -5.58
C PRO A 514 6.02 51.76 -5.30
N ALA A 515 7.10 50.98 -5.47
CA ALA A 515 8.42 51.42 -5.98
C ALA A 515 9.28 52.35 -5.09
N LYS A 516 10.62 52.44 -5.22
CA LYS A 516 11.62 51.65 -5.98
C LYS A 516 13.01 51.82 -5.32
N ASP A 517 13.97 51.02 -5.81
CA ASP A 517 15.43 51.21 -5.83
C ASP A 517 16.08 52.30 -4.95
N LEU A 518 17.06 51.90 -4.14
CA LEU A 518 18.33 52.63 -4.03
C LEU A 518 19.45 51.72 -3.49
N GLU A 519 20.54 51.63 -4.26
CA GLU A 519 21.82 51.08 -3.82
C GLU A 519 22.65 52.18 -3.16
N SER A 520 23.40 51.87 -2.09
CA SER A 520 24.70 52.50 -1.81
C SER A 520 25.44 51.82 -0.65
N GLU A 521 26.71 51.49 -0.88
CA GLU A 521 27.86 51.74 0.03
C GLU A 521 27.70 51.32 1.51
N SER A 522 28.24 50.17 1.95
CA SER A 522 29.67 49.85 2.20
C SER A 522 30.24 50.44 3.49
N ASP A 523 30.71 49.58 4.41
CA ASP A 523 32.09 49.60 4.94
C ASP A 523 32.39 48.29 5.73
N GLY A 524 33.60 48.14 6.27
CA GLY A 524 33.87 47.24 7.41
C GLY A 524 34.81 46.06 7.15
N SER A 525 36.06 46.32 6.77
CA SER A 525 37.05 45.25 6.51
C SER A 525 37.66 44.58 7.76
N SER A 526 37.62 43.25 7.78
CA SER A 526 38.63 42.32 8.35
C SER A 526 38.80 42.19 9.88
N GLY A 527 38.94 40.94 10.35
CA GLY A 527 39.21 40.61 11.76
C GLY A 527 39.70 39.17 12.00
N VAL A 528 41.01 38.93 11.84
CA VAL A 528 41.81 37.82 12.42
C VAL A 528 41.45 36.36 12.04
N VAL A 529 42.06 35.90 10.93
CA VAL A 529 42.90 34.69 10.79
C VAL A 529 42.76 33.53 11.81
N ARG A 530 42.57 32.30 11.30
CA ARG A 530 43.16 31.07 11.88
C ARG A 530 43.76 30.16 10.80
N MET A 531 44.85 29.47 11.13
CA MET A 531 45.60 28.59 10.21
C MET A 531 44.97 27.21 10.06
N ILE A 532 45.02 26.65 8.84
CA ILE A 532 45.10 25.19 8.61
C ILE A 532 46.28 24.93 7.64
N LYS A 533 46.98 23.81 7.83
CA LYS A 533 48.22 23.47 7.11
C LYS A 533 47.95 22.96 5.69
N LYS A 534 48.86 23.23 4.76
CA LYS A 534 48.93 22.56 3.46
C LYS A 534 49.19 21.06 3.66
N ILE A 535 48.44 20.22 2.97
CA ILE A 535 48.84 18.86 2.57
C ILE A 535 48.99 18.87 1.05
N ARG A 536 49.98 18.13 0.54
CA ARG A 536 50.38 18.11 -0.87
C ARG A 536 50.05 16.73 -1.43
N LEU A 537 49.20 16.66 -2.46
CA LEU A 537 48.98 15.46 -3.26
C LEU A 537 49.82 15.56 -4.56
N PRO A 538 50.33 14.43 -5.09
CA PRO A 538 51.09 14.40 -6.33
C PRO A 538 50.19 14.50 -7.56
N ASP A 539 50.83 14.74 -8.71
CA ASP A 539 50.20 15.23 -9.93
C ASP A 539 49.40 14.18 -10.72
N ALA A 540 48.54 14.68 -11.62
CA ALA A 540 47.69 13.86 -12.48
C ALA A 540 48.48 13.16 -13.61
N VAL A 541 48.05 11.94 -13.95
CA VAL A 541 48.44 11.28 -15.20
C VAL A 541 47.79 12.03 -16.36
N LYS A 542 48.56 12.32 -17.41
CA LYS A 542 48.03 12.84 -18.67
C LYS A 542 47.40 11.73 -19.50
N GLU A 543 46.26 12.04 -20.10
CA GLU A 543 45.84 11.42 -21.36
C GLU A 543 46.75 11.97 -22.48
N ASP A 544 47.11 11.15 -23.46
CA ASP A 544 47.81 11.56 -24.67
C ASP A 544 47.02 11.04 -25.89
N GLU A 545 46.96 11.83 -26.96
CA GLU A 545 46.09 11.56 -28.11
C GLU A 545 46.76 10.63 -29.13
N GLY A 546 45.95 10.06 -30.04
CA GLY A 546 46.36 8.89 -30.85
C GLY A 546 47.34 9.17 -32.00
N GLU A 547 47.85 8.08 -32.58
CA GLU A 547 48.51 8.05 -33.90
C GLU A 547 47.69 7.19 -34.87
N ASP A 548 47.71 7.56 -36.15
CA ASP A 548 46.89 6.96 -37.21
C ASP A 548 47.41 5.60 -37.71
N GLY A 549 46.49 4.68 -38.00
CA GLY A 549 46.79 3.42 -38.69
C GLY A 549 46.68 3.56 -40.21
N GLU A 550 47.79 3.39 -40.94
CA GLU A 550 47.80 3.44 -42.42
C GLU A 550 46.85 2.40 -43.05
N VAL A 551 46.15 2.80 -44.11
CA VAL A 551 45.55 1.88 -45.09
C VAL A 551 46.43 1.88 -46.35
N ARG A 552 46.84 0.69 -46.81
CA ARG A 552 47.41 0.45 -48.14
C ARG A 552 46.89 -0.87 -48.70
N ASP A 553 46.70 -0.88 -50.01
CA ASP A 553 46.17 -2.01 -50.78
C ASP A 553 47.24 -3.09 -51.07
N ASP A 554 46.81 -4.36 -51.05
CA ASP A 554 47.12 -5.41 -52.05
C ASP A 554 46.14 -6.60 -51.85
#